data_AF-A0A0G0NXX2-F1
#
_entry.id   AF-A0A0G0NXX2-F1
#
_cell.length_a   1.000
_cell.length_b   1.000
_cell.length_c   1.000
_cell.angle_alpha   90.00
_cell.angle_beta   90.00
_cell.angle_gamma   90.00
#
_symmetry.space_group_name_H-M   'P 1'
#
loop_
_entity.id
_entity.type
_entity.pdbx_description
1 polymer ?
#
loop_
_entity_poly.entity_id
_entity_poly.type
_entity_poly.pdbx_seq_one_letter_code
_entity_poly.pdbx_strand_id
1 'polypeptide(L)'
;MKLIGKPRIKLEDILKKDNYFQSFKLKKRLFAANLKPRHCEECGWKKVSEDGRTPLELDHINGDSADNRLENLRVLCPNCHSLKPTHRGRNIKKKK
;
A
#
# COMPACT_ATOMS: atom_id res chain seq x y z
N MET A 1 5.67 21.39 18.63
CA MET A 1 4.57 20.50 18.19
C MET A 1 4.25 20.82 16.73
N LYS A 2 4.50 19.92 15.76
CA LYS A 2 4.10 20.17 14.37
C LYS A 2 2.58 19.99 14.28
N LEU A 3 1.87 21.08 13.98
CA LEU A 3 0.47 21.05 13.59
C LEU A 3 0.35 20.25 12.28
N ILE A 4 0.11 18.94 12.39
CA ILE A 4 -0.18 18.10 11.23
C ILE A 4 -1.60 18.46 10.81
N GLY A 5 -1.72 19.37 9.85
CA GLY A 5 -3.00 19.74 9.27
C GLY A 5 -3.79 18.49 8.87
N LYS A 6 -5.11 18.51 9.12
CA LYS A 6 -5.98 17.39 8.77
C LYS A 6 -5.82 17.06 7.28
N PRO A 7 -5.71 15.79 6.89
CA PRO A 7 -5.62 15.42 5.48
C PRO A 7 -6.87 15.93 4.74
N ARG A 8 -6.67 16.60 3.60
CA ARG A 8 -7.75 17.22 2.80
C ARG A 8 -8.80 16.23 2.30
N ILE A 9 -8.41 14.98 2.06
CA ILE A 9 -9.28 13.92 1.53
C ILE A 9 -9.50 12.92 2.66
N LYS A 10 -10.74 12.49 2.92
CA LYS A 10 -11.03 11.45 3.93
C LYS A 10 -10.55 10.08 3.46
N LEU A 11 -10.39 9.14 4.39
CA LEU A 11 -9.89 7.81 4.03
C LEU A 11 -11.00 7.00 3.36
N GLU A 12 -12.25 7.14 3.82
CA GLU A 12 -13.41 6.50 3.19
C GLU A 12 -13.54 6.86 1.70
N ASP A 13 -13.19 8.09 1.31
CA ASP A 13 -13.24 8.52 -0.09
C ASP A 13 -12.15 7.90 -0.95
N ILE A 14 -11.05 7.44 -0.35
CA ILE A 14 -9.95 6.78 -1.06
C ILE A 14 -10.18 5.28 -1.19
N LEU A 15 -10.76 4.63 -0.17
CA LEU A 15 -10.95 3.17 -0.10
C LEU A 15 -12.12 2.68 -0.96
N LYS A 16 -12.12 3.07 -2.23
CA LYS A 16 -13.14 2.76 -3.24
C LYS A 16 -12.46 2.26 -4.51
N LYS A 17 -13.23 1.62 -5.38
CA LYS A 17 -12.80 1.27 -6.74
C LYS A 17 -12.78 2.52 -7.62
N ASP A 18 -12.02 2.47 -8.73
CA ASP A 18 -11.91 3.52 -9.75
C ASP A 18 -11.38 4.85 -9.18
N ASN A 19 -10.57 4.76 -8.13
CA ASN A 19 -9.95 5.92 -7.50
C ASN A 19 -8.43 5.72 -7.44
N TYR A 20 -7.69 6.41 -8.29
CA TYR A 20 -6.23 6.34 -8.25
C TYR A 20 -5.69 7.12 -7.04
N PHE A 21 -4.93 6.43 -6.19
CA PHE A 21 -4.19 7.08 -5.11
C PHE A 21 -2.82 6.45 -4.94
N GLN A 22 -1.80 7.28 -4.71
CA GLN A 22 -0.43 6.80 -4.67
C GLN A 22 -0.21 5.81 -3.50
N SER A 23 0.21 4.57 -3.81
CA SER A 23 0.25 3.46 -2.85
C SER A 23 1.08 3.75 -1.60
N PHE A 24 2.21 4.47 -1.71
CA PHE A 24 3.01 4.86 -0.55
C PHE A 24 2.26 5.80 0.42
N LYS A 25 1.52 6.78 -0.12
CA LYS A 25 0.68 7.66 0.70
C LYS A 25 -0.48 6.87 1.31
N LEU A 26 -1.11 5.97 0.54
CA LEU A 26 -2.19 5.14 1.03
C LEU A 26 -1.73 4.26 2.20
N LYS A 27 -0.61 3.56 2.03
CA LYS A 27 0.04 2.75 3.06
C LYS A 27 0.21 3.52 4.36
N LYS A 28 0.77 4.74 4.30
CA LYS A 28 0.95 5.59 5.49
C LYS A 28 -0.38 5.90 6.19
N ARG A 29 -1.43 6.19 5.42
CA ARG A 29 -2.77 6.46 5.96
C ARG A 29 -3.40 5.22 6.59
N LEU A 30 -3.27 4.07 5.95
CA LEU A 30 -3.76 2.79 6.47
C LEU A 30 -3.09 2.42 7.79
N PHE A 31 -1.77 2.63 7.90
CA PHE A 31 -1.03 2.42 9.16
C PHE A 31 -1.46 3.41 10.24
N ALA A 32 -1.63 4.69 9.91
CA ALA A 32 -2.10 5.69 10.85
C ALA A 32 -3.51 5.40 11.38
N ALA A 33 -4.38 4.85 10.53
CA ALA A 33 -5.74 4.44 10.88
C ALA A 33 -5.83 3.02 11.47
N ASN A 34 -4.71 2.30 11.64
CA ASN A 34 -4.66 0.90 12.08
C ASN A 34 -5.54 -0.06 11.26
N LEU A 35 -5.79 0.24 9.98
CA LEU A 35 -6.58 -0.60 9.08
C LEU A 35 -5.75 -1.73 8.43
N LYS A 36 -4.42 -1.61 8.46
CA LYS A 36 -3.50 -2.62 7.96
C LYS A 36 -2.31 -2.81 8.90
N PRO A 37 -1.75 -4.02 8.99
CA PRO A 37 -0.64 -4.31 9.89
C PRO A 37 0.66 -3.64 9.43
N ARG A 38 1.51 -3.29 10.39
CA ARG A 38 2.88 -2.82 10.14
C ARG A 38 3.88 -3.97 9.99
N HIS A 39 3.46 -5.08 9.38
CA HIS A 39 4.29 -6.24 9.06
C HIS A 39 3.83 -6.82 7.72
N CYS A 40 4.68 -7.65 7.10
CA CYS A 40 4.32 -8.39 5.90
C CYS A 40 3.20 -9.39 6.24
N GLU A 41 2.05 -9.27 5.57
CA GLU A 41 0.90 -10.17 5.76
C GLU A 41 1.19 -11.61 5.29
N GLU A 42 2.29 -11.85 4.58
CA GLU A 42 2.67 -13.18 4.08
C GLU A 42 3.76 -13.88 4.91
N CYS A 43 4.84 -13.16 5.25
CA CYS A 43 5.99 -13.76 5.96
C CYS A 43 6.23 -13.18 7.36
N GLY A 44 5.41 -12.23 7.81
CA GLY A 44 5.52 -11.62 9.15
C GLY A 44 6.69 -10.65 9.32
N TRP A 45 7.53 -10.43 8.30
CA TRP A 45 8.67 -9.52 8.37
C TRP A 45 8.24 -8.09 8.75
N LYS A 46 8.92 -7.47 9.73
CA LYS A 46 8.49 -6.20 10.35
C LYS A 46 9.61 -5.24 10.75
N LYS A 47 10.85 -5.46 10.27
CA LYS A 47 11.98 -4.62 10.68
C LYS A 47 11.83 -3.19 10.15
N VAL A 48 12.35 -2.24 10.90
CA VAL A 48 12.40 -0.82 10.55
C VAL A 48 13.86 -0.46 10.34
N SER A 49 14.14 0.36 9.33
CA SER A 49 15.49 0.91 9.09
C SER A 49 15.88 1.87 10.23
N GLU A 50 17.18 2.10 10.42
CA GLU A 50 17.72 3.02 11.43
C GLU A 50 17.11 4.43 11.31
N ASP A 51 16.80 4.88 10.09
CA ASP A 51 16.09 6.15 9.83
C ASP A 51 14.59 6.13 10.18
N GLY A 52 14.08 5.06 10.80
CA GLY A 52 12.66 4.90 11.15
C GLY A 52 11.76 4.54 9.96
N ARG A 53 12.32 4.25 8.78
CA ARG A 53 11.54 3.87 7.58
C ARG A 53 11.18 2.40 7.59
N THR A 54 9.91 2.10 7.30
CA THR A 54 9.44 0.73 7.09
C THR A 54 9.45 0.41 5.60
N PRO A 55 10.28 -0.54 5.11
CA PRO A 55 10.36 -0.87 3.69
C PRO A 55 9.24 -1.79 3.21
N LEU A 56 8.19 -1.98 4.02
CA LEU A 56 6.96 -2.61 3.57
C LEU A 56 6.32 -1.82 2.43
N GLU A 57 5.70 -2.51 1.51
CA GLU A 57 5.01 -1.99 0.34
C GLU A 57 3.52 -2.35 0.41
N LEU A 58 2.71 -1.59 -0.33
CA LEU A 58 1.28 -1.87 -0.48
C LEU A 58 1.08 -2.47 -1.86
N ASP A 59 0.56 -3.69 -1.89
CA ASP A 59 0.25 -4.46 -3.09
C ASP A 59 -1.27 -4.49 -3.30
N HIS A 60 -1.68 -4.32 -4.55
CA HIS A 60 -3.06 -4.51 -5.01
C HIS A 60 -3.18 -5.95 -5.50
N ILE A 61 -3.99 -6.77 -4.83
CA ILE A 61 -4.09 -8.22 -5.08
C ILE A 61 -4.48 -8.51 -6.53
N ASN A 62 -5.41 -7.74 -7.08
CA ASN A 62 -5.84 -7.86 -8.48
C ASN A 62 -4.89 -7.15 -9.49
N GLY A 63 -3.87 -6.44 -9.02
CA GLY A 63 -2.95 -5.68 -9.87
C GLY A 63 -3.52 -4.39 -10.46
N ASP A 64 -4.71 -3.97 -10.05
CA ASP A 64 -5.32 -2.70 -10.44
C ASP A 64 -5.06 -1.62 -9.38
N SER A 65 -4.22 -0.65 -9.74
CA SER A 65 -3.86 0.47 -8.87
C SER A 65 -5.00 1.45 -8.54
N ALA A 66 -6.15 1.34 -9.23
CA ALA A 66 -7.34 2.15 -8.95
C ALA A 66 -8.34 1.45 -8.02
N ASP A 67 -8.14 0.17 -7.69
CA ASP A 67 -9.00 -0.57 -6.76
C ASP A 67 -8.46 -0.55 -5.33
N ASN A 68 -8.75 0.54 -4.61
CA ASN A 68 -8.24 0.74 -3.25
C ASN A 68 -9.15 0.16 -2.16
N ARG A 69 -10.10 -0.71 -2.49
CA ARG A 69 -10.95 -1.36 -1.48
C ARG A 69 -10.05 -2.16 -0.53
N LEU A 70 -10.35 -2.12 0.76
CA LEU A 70 -9.47 -2.68 1.80
C LEU A 70 -9.20 -4.19 1.60
N GLU A 71 -10.20 -4.91 1.10
CA GLU A 71 -10.14 -6.33 0.73
C GLU A 71 -9.14 -6.63 -0.41
N ASN A 72 -8.89 -5.67 -1.30
CA ASN A 72 -7.97 -5.80 -2.43
C ASN A 72 -6.54 -5.38 -2.09
N LEU A 73 -6.31 -4.81 -0.90
CA LEU A 73 -5.00 -4.31 -0.50
C LEU A 73 -4.33 -5.30 0.43
N ARG A 74 -3.02 -5.49 0.28
CA ARG A 74 -2.19 -6.18 1.26
C ARG A 74 -0.82 -5.54 1.43
N VAL A 75 -0.22 -5.72 2.60
CA VAL A 75 1.08 -5.20 2.98
C VAL A 75 2.11 -6.30 2.83
N LEU A 76 3.13 -6.07 2.00
CA LEU A 76 4.18 -7.04 1.74
C LEU A 76 5.56 -6.43 2.04
N CYS A 77 6.54 -7.27 2.38
CA CYS A 77 7.94 -6.85 2.32
C CYS A 77 8.44 -6.86 0.86
N PRO A 78 9.56 -6.17 0.54
CA PRO A 78 10.07 -6.09 -0.83
C PRO A 78 10.33 -7.45 -1.46
N ASN A 79 10.77 -8.42 -0.65
CA ASN A 79 11.05 -9.77 -1.10
C ASN A 79 9.76 -10.49 -1.50
N CYS A 80 8.76 -10.54 -0.63
CA CYS A 80 7.46 -11.17 -0.95
C CYS A 80 6.75 -10.46 -2.10
N HIS A 81 6.84 -9.13 -2.16
CA HIS A 81 6.21 -8.35 -3.22
C HIS A 81 6.84 -8.64 -4.59
N SER A 82 8.17 -8.80 -4.66
CA SER A 82 8.89 -9.13 -5.90
C SER A 82 8.46 -10.45 -6.56
N LEU A 83 7.88 -11.36 -5.77
CA LEU A 83 7.36 -12.65 -6.20
C LEU A 83 5.92 -12.57 -6.74
N LYS A 84 5.26 -11.41 -6.68
CA LYS A 84 3.88 -11.27 -7.16
C LYS A 84 3.82 -11.09 -8.66
N PRO A 85 2.82 -11.71 -9.34
CA PRO A 85 2.67 -11.59 -10.80
C PRO A 85 2.34 -10.15 -11.23
N THR A 86 1.81 -9.34 -10.30
CA THR A 86 1.44 -7.93 -10.46
C THR A 86 2.60 -6.97 -10.19
N HIS A 87 3.74 -7.48 -9.67
CA HIS A 87 4.84 -6.62 -9.23
C HIS A 87 5.36 -5.75 -10.38
N ARG A 88 5.46 -4.44 -10.12
CA ARG A 88 5.91 -3.42 -11.08
C ARG A 88 5.18 -3.46 -12.42
N GLY A 89 3.89 -3.81 -12.42
CA GLY A 89 3.07 -3.83 -13.63
C GLY A 89 3.43 -4.94 -14.60
N ARG A 90 4.05 -6.04 -14.14
CA ARG A 90 4.31 -7.24 -14.94
C ARG A 90 3.04 -7.84 -15.57
N ASN A 91 1.87 -7.58 -14.99
CA ASN A 91 0.56 -7.94 -15.52
C ASN A 91 0.07 -7.03 -16.65
N ILE A 92 0.68 -5.85 -16.85
CA ILE A 92 0.26 -4.88 -17.85
C ILE A 92 0.96 -5.21 -19.17
N LYS A 93 0.19 -5.63 -20.18
CA LYS A 93 0.71 -5.79 -21.55
C LYS A 93 1.12 -4.41 -22.08
N LYS A 94 2.38 -4.27 -22.52
CA LYS A 94 2.79 -3.07 -23.26
C LYS A 94 1.95 -2.99 -24.54
N LYS A 95 1.31 -1.84 -24.78
CA LYS A 95 0.78 -1.55 -26.12
C LYS A 95 1.98 -1.52 -27.06
N LYS A 96 1.92 -2.36 -28.10
CA LYS A 96 2.88 -2.30 -29.23
C LYS A 96 2.67 -1.02 -30.02
#